data_AF-A0A967SVK6-F1
#
_entry.id   AF-A0A967SVK6-F1
#
_cell.length_a   1.000
_cell.length_b   1.000
_cell.length_c   1.000
_cell.angle_alpha   90.00
_cell.angle_beta   90.00
_cell.angle_gamma   90.00
#
_symmetry.space_group_name_H-M   'P 1'
#
loop_
_entity.id
_entity.type
_entity.pdbx_description
1 polymer ?
#
loop_
_entity_poly.entity_id
_entity_poly.type
_entity_poly.pdbx_seq_one_letter_code
_entity_poly.pdbx_strand_id
1 'polypeptide(L)'
;MKRFIITLSILLLGYNIADGQIIDMHLHGYTDNDYWGGHPHPTGTESPKSAKEHLEQTIQLLDKHNIEYAVVSGPLNSLEIWTNADPRFIPGYEDEGELPDINQFEELVKSGKIKIFGEITAVYHGRTLNDSIYQPYLAICEKYAIPVAYHTGGRPPMIPFDPIVKDYAVRLLKLAKTAGVLDPVMFGSDQMIWPDAITSSIEFLNSMDFLTDAEKEMILYRNAKKFLGINGLRMIARNNSLILSWDTRA
;
A
#
# COMPACT_ATOMS: atom_id res chain seq x y z
N MET A 1 8.12 -15.29 66.09
CA MET A 1 7.30 -15.10 64.87
C MET A 1 8.22 -14.56 63.77
N LYS A 2 8.61 -15.39 62.78
CA LYS A 2 9.46 -14.95 61.67
C LYS A 2 8.57 -14.31 60.59
N ARG A 3 8.84 -13.05 60.26
CA ARG A 3 8.15 -12.32 59.18
C ARG A 3 8.84 -12.68 57.85
N PHE A 4 8.09 -13.26 56.93
CA PHE A 4 8.53 -13.43 55.55
C PHE A 4 8.20 -12.14 54.78
N ILE A 5 9.22 -11.50 54.21
CA ILE A 5 9.06 -10.41 53.25
C ILE A 5 9.03 -11.08 51.88
N ILE A 6 7.87 -11.05 51.22
CA ILE A 6 7.72 -11.48 49.83
C ILE A 6 7.97 -10.23 48.98
N THR A 7 9.14 -10.18 48.34
CA THR A 7 9.44 -9.14 47.35
C THR A 7 8.81 -9.58 46.03
N LEU A 8 7.76 -8.88 45.60
CA LEU A 8 7.15 -9.08 44.29
C LEU A 8 7.99 -8.35 43.25
N SER A 9 8.96 -9.05 42.67
CA SER A 9 9.71 -8.55 41.51
C SER A 9 8.79 -8.61 40.28
N ILE A 10 8.18 -7.47 39.94
CA ILE A 10 7.51 -7.30 38.65
C ILE A 10 8.62 -7.29 37.60
N LEU A 11 8.80 -8.41 36.90
CA LEU A 11 9.50 -8.41 35.62
C LEU A 11 8.66 -7.55 34.67
N LEU A 12 9.08 -6.30 34.49
CA LEU A 12 8.76 -5.55 33.28
C LEU A 12 9.44 -6.29 32.13
N LEU A 13 8.75 -7.28 31.57
CA LEU A 13 8.98 -7.70 30.20
C LEU A 13 8.85 -6.42 29.38
N GLY A 14 9.98 -5.89 28.93
CA GLY A 14 9.99 -4.86 27.91
C GLY A 14 9.20 -5.43 26.74
N TYR A 15 7.98 -4.92 26.55
CA TYR A 15 7.27 -5.13 25.32
C TYR A 15 8.11 -4.42 24.26
N ASN A 16 8.87 -5.19 23.48
CA ASN A 16 9.48 -4.64 22.28
C ASN A 16 8.31 -4.14 21.43
N ILE A 17 8.12 -2.82 21.35
CA ILE A 17 7.22 -2.18 20.39
C ILE A 17 7.92 -2.19 19.03
N ALA A 18 8.34 -3.37 18.58
CA ALA A 18 9.11 -3.55 17.36
C ALA A 18 8.60 -4.80 16.62
N ASP A 19 7.31 -4.78 16.34
CA ASP A 19 6.68 -5.40 15.17
C ASP A 19 5.41 -4.59 14.91
N GLY A 20 5.60 -3.35 14.46
CA GLY A 20 4.48 -2.55 13.96
C GLY A 20 3.93 -3.22 12.71
N GLN A 21 2.62 -3.43 12.65
CA GLN A 21 1.95 -3.89 11.44
C GLN A 21 2.30 -2.95 10.27
N ILE A 22 2.50 -3.48 9.06
CA ILE A 22 2.77 -2.67 7.86
C ILE A 22 1.51 -2.66 6.99
N ILE A 23 1.20 -1.54 6.33
CA ILE A 23 0.28 -1.52 5.18
C ILE A 23 1.09 -1.10 3.96
N ASP A 24 1.18 -2.01 2.99
CA ASP A 24 1.82 -1.72 1.71
C ASP A 24 0.80 -1.09 0.77
N MET A 25 0.93 0.21 0.49
CA MET A 25 -0.02 0.93 -0.34
C MET A 25 0.15 0.69 -1.84
N HIS A 26 1.14 -0.11 -2.29
CA HIS A 26 1.30 -0.38 -3.72
C HIS A 26 2.15 -1.63 -4.03
N LEU A 27 1.50 -2.63 -4.61
CA LEU A 27 2.07 -3.84 -5.23
C LEU A 27 1.45 -4.05 -6.62
N HIS A 28 2.05 -4.90 -7.45
CA HIS A 28 1.50 -5.29 -8.75
C HIS A 28 1.05 -6.74 -8.78
N GLY A 29 -0.18 -6.95 -9.24
CA GLY A 29 -0.78 -8.26 -9.41
C GLY A 29 -0.77 -8.68 -10.87
N TYR A 30 -0.43 -9.93 -11.13
CA TYR A 30 -0.38 -10.50 -12.48
C TYR A 30 -1.30 -11.72 -12.68
N THR A 31 -1.62 -11.97 -13.95
CA THR A 31 -2.21 -13.20 -14.47
C THR A 31 -1.18 -14.02 -15.26
N ASP A 32 -1.50 -15.26 -15.61
CA ASP A 32 -0.63 -16.07 -16.47
C ASP A 32 -0.41 -15.47 -17.87
N ASN A 33 -1.25 -14.53 -18.31
CA ASN A 33 -1.17 -13.91 -19.64
C ASN A 33 -0.29 -12.66 -19.68
N ASP A 34 -0.19 -11.93 -18.57
CA ASP A 34 0.55 -10.66 -18.47
C ASP A 34 1.84 -10.77 -17.66
N TYR A 35 2.04 -11.87 -16.92
CA TYR A 35 3.24 -12.07 -16.13
C TYR A 35 4.48 -12.29 -16.99
N TRP A 36 5.52 -11.52 -16.70
CA TRP A 36 6.78 -11.49 -17.44
C TRP A 36 7.98 -11.77 -16.52
N GLY A 37 7.92 -12.87 -15.76
CA GLY A 37 8.99 -13.29 -14.85
C GLY A 37 10.20 -13.98 -15.51
N GLY A 38 11.10 -14.54 -14.69
CA GLY A 38 12.34 -15.17 -15.15
C GLY A 38 13.47 -14.18 -15.48
N HIS A 39 13.45 -13.01 -14.86
CA HIS A 39 14.44 -11.95 -15.06
C HIS A 39 15.34 -11.80 -13.82
N PRO A 40 16.66 -11.67 -14.02
CA PRO A 40 17.58 -11.50 -12.90
C PRO A 40 17.34 -10.18 -12.17
N HIS A 41 17.57 -10.19 -10.87
CA HIS A 41 17.47 -9.03 -10.01
C HIS A 41 18.84 -8.51 -9.58
N PRO A 42 19.02 -7.20 -9.34
CA PRO A 42 20.27 -6.64 -8.81
C PRO A 42 20.71 -7.17 -7.45
N THR A 43 19.80 -7.71 -6.61
CA THR A 43 20.16 -8.38 -5.34
C THR A 43 20.67 -9.81 -5.53
N GLY A 44 20.67 -10.33 -6.77
CA GLY A 44 21.18 -11.65 -7.13
C GLY A 44 20.13 -12.76 -7.20
N THR A 45 18.87 -12.46 -6.90
CA THR A 45 17.74 -13.41 -7.01
C THR A 45 17.06 -13.30 -8.39
N GLU A 46 16.52 -14.37 -8.96
CA GLU A 46 15.73 -14.28 -10.21
C GLU A 46 14.25 -14.05 -9.84
N SER A 47 13.48 -13.31 -10.65
CA SER A 47 12.03 -13.28 -10.47
C SER A 47 11.42 -14.67 -10.69
N PRO A 48 10.32 -15.00 -9.98
CA PRO A 48 9.60 -16.25 -10.17
C PRO A 48 9.25 -16.51 -11.64
N LYS A 49 9.15 -17.78 -12.05
CA LYS A 49 8.95 -18.11 -13.48
C LYS A 49 7.48 -18.16 -13.90
N SER A 50 6.56 -18.06 -12.94
CA SER A 50 5.12 -18.06 -13.19
C SER A 50 4.40 -17.08 -12.29
N ALA A 51 3.22 -16.60 -12.74
CA ALA A 51 2.38 -15.69 -11.96
C ALA A 51 1.96 -16.33 -10.63
N LYS A 52 1.67 -17.63 -10.65
CA LYS A 52 1.35 -18.41 -9.45
C LYS A 52 2.48 -18.39 -8.42
N GLU A 53 3.71 -18.70 -8.85
CA GLU A 53 4.88 -18.71 -7.96
C GLU A 53 5.15 -17.30 -7.40
N HIS A 54 4.94 -16.26 -8.22
CA HIS A 54 5.04 -14.86 -7.81
C HIS A 54 4.02 -14.49 -6.72
N LEU A 55 2.76 -14.84 -6.89
CA LEU A 55 1.72 -14.64 -5.88
C LEU A 55 2.05 -15.39 -4.58
N GLU A 56 2.45 -16.66 -4.67
CA GLU A 56 2.82 -17.48 -3.51
C GLU A 56 4.01 -16.89 -2.74
N GLN A 57 5.06 -16.43 -3.44
CA GLN A 57 6.20 -15.77 -2.81
C GLN A 57 5.85 -14.40 -2.23
N THR A 58 4.95 -13.65 -2.87
CA THR A 58 4.48 -12.36 -2.36
C THR A 58 3.76 -12.54 -1.03
N ILE A 59 2.84 -13.50 -0.94
CA ILE A 59 2.13 -13.85 0.32
C ILE A 59 3.12 -14.26 1.42
N GLN A 60 4.14 -15.06 1.10
CA GLN A 60 5.18 -15.43 2.06
C GLN A 60 5.95 -14.21 2.59
N LEU A 61 6.18 -13.19 1.76
CA LEU A 61 6.81 -11.95 2.20
C LEU A 61 5.86 -11.07 3.02
N LEU A 62 4.56 -11.05 2.71
CA LEU A 62 3.57 -10.41 3.57
C LEU A 62 3.58 -11.02 4.98
N ASP A 63 3.67 -12.35 5.08
CA ASP A 63 3.79 -13.07 6.35
C ASP A 63 5.10 -12.75 7.07
N LYS A 64 6.23 -12.82 6.35
CA LYS A 64 7.57 -12.57 6.89
C LYS A 64 7.69 -11.18 7.52
N HIS A 65 7.05 -10.18 6.92
CA HIS A 65 7.14 -8.77 7.33
C HIS A 65 5.94 -8.26 8.12
N ASN A 66 5.04 -9.16 8.56
CA ASN A 66 3.84 -8.79 9.31
C ASN A 66 2.99 -7.71 8.61
N ILE A 67 2.87 -7.79 7.27
CA ILE A 67 2.03 -6.87 6.49
C ILE A 67 0.56 -7.22 6.75
N GLU A 68 -0.19 -6.26 7.29
CA GLU A 68 -1.61 -6.42 7.64
C GLU A 68 -2.50 -6.31 6.40
N TYR A 69 -2.22 -5.36 5.52
CA TYR A 69 -2.93 -5.17 4.26
C TYR A 69 -1.98 -4.72 3.17
N ALA A 70 -2.30 -5.07 1.93
CA ALA A 70 -1.56 -4.58 0.78
C ALA A 70 -2.50 -4.18 -0.35
N VAL A 71 -2.27 -3.02 -0.96
CA VAL A 71 -2.99 -2.59 -2.16
C VAL A 71 -2.34 -3.23 -3.36
N VAL A 72 -3.09 -4.10 -4.04
CA VAL A 72 -2.66 -4.73 -5.29
C VAL A 72 -3.23 -3.94 -6.46
N SER A 73 -2.35 -3.45 -7.33
CA SER A 73 -2.65 -2.78 -8.60
C SER A 73 -2.71 -3.81 -9.72
N GLY A 74 -3.64 -3.63 -10.65
CA GLY A 74 -3.68 -4.40 -11.89
C GLY A 74 -5.07 -4.45 -12.54
N PRO A 75 -5.21 -5.20 -13.64
CA PRO A 75 -6.49 -5.38 -14.31
C PRO A 75 -7.45 -6.26 -13.50
N LEU A 76 -8.76 -6.15 -13.76
CA LEU A 76 -9.82 -6.79 -12.96
C LEU A 76 -9.65 -8.31 -12.78
N ASN A 77 -9.18 -9.00 -13.81
CA ASN A 77 -8.94 -10.45 -13.78
C ASN A 77 -7.80 -10.81 -12.81
N SER A 78 -6.75 -9.99 -12.75
CA SER A 78 -5.66 -10.12 -11.78
C SER A 78 -6.17 -9.87 -10.36
N LEU A 79 -6.91 -8.78 -10.14
CA LEU A 79 -7.48 -8.46 -8.83
C LEU A 79 -8.36 -9.58 -8.27
N GLU A 80 -9.15 -10.25 -9.13
CA GLU A 80 -9.95 -11.41 -8.73
C GLU A 80 -9.09 -12.59 -8.28
N ILE A 81 -8.00 -12.91 -8.98
CA ILE A 81 -7.08 -13.99 -8.59
C ILE A 81 -6.44 -13.68 -7.22
N TRP A 82 -5.91 -12.47 -7.07
CA TRP A 82 -5.15 -12.06 -5.88
C TRP A 82 -6.05 -11.96 -4.64
N THR A 83 -7.20 -11.30 -4.74
CA THR A 83 -8.12 -11.15 -3.60
C THR A 83 -8.79 -12.46 -3.17
N ASN A 84 -8.89 -13.45 -4.06
CA ASN A 84 -9.33 -14.80 -3.71
C ASN A 84 -8.23 -15.62 -3.01
N ALA A 85 -6.96 -15.35 -3.31
CA ALA A 85 -5.83 -16.05 -2.72
C ALA A 85 -5.53 -15.61 -1.28
N ASP A 86 -5.66 -14.32 -0.98
CA ASP A 86 -5.42 -13.80 0.37
C ASP A 86 -6.31 -12.58 0.69
N PRO A 87 -7.02 -12.57 1.84
CA PRO A 87 -7.92 -11.48 2.21
C PRO A 87 -7.23 -10.16 2.59
N ARG A 88 -5.89 -10.14 2.69
CA ARG A 88 -5.10 -8.92 2.94
C ARG A 88 -5.03 -8.01 1.73
N PHE A 89 -5.29 -8.52 0.53
CA PHE A 89 -5.23 -7.72 -0.68
C PHE A 89 -6.42 -6.78 -0.82
N ILE A 90 -6.12 -5.50 -1.07
CA ILE A 90 -7.07 -4.43 -1.35
C ILE A 90 -7.02 -4.17 -2.87
N PRO A 91 -8.11 -4.42 -3.62
CA PRO A 91 -8.09 -4.29 -5.08
C PRO A 91 -8.03 -2.83 -5.54
N GLY A 92 -6.91 -2.44 -6.13
CA GLY A 92 -6.67 -1.19 -6.84
C GLY A 92 -6.75 -1.40 -8.34
N TYR A 93 -7.71 -0.76 -9.01
CA TYR A 93 -7.87 -0.91 -10.45
C TYR A 93 -6.91 0.00 -11.21
N GLU A 94 -6.02 -0.64 -11.97
CA GLU A 94 -5.10 0.02 -12.90
C GLU A 94 -5.77 0.29 -14.24
N ASP A 95 -5.58 1.49 -14.80
CA ASP A 95 -6.26 1.86 -16.04
C ASP A 95 -5.55 1.35 -17.30
N GLU A 96 -4.23 1.06 -17.30
CA GLU A 96 -3.44 0.63 -18.49
C GLU A 96 -3.82 1.35 -19.83
N GLY A 97 -4.30 2.59 -19.76
CA GLY A 97 -4.81 3.35 -20.90
C GLY A 97 -6.26 3.06 -21.36
N GLU A 98 -6.94 2.06 -20.80
CA GLU A 98 -8.34 1.68 -21.04
C GLU A 98 -9.21 1.81 -19.78
N LEU A 99 -10.32 2.57 -19.88
CA LEU A 99 -11.27 2.72 -18.78
C LEU A 99 -12.54 1.91 -19.06
N PRO A 100 -13.11 1.22 -18.05
CA PRO A 100 -14.33 0.42 -18.20
C PRO A 100 -15.54 1.33 -18.45
N ASP A 101 -16.67 0.79 -18.93
CA ASP A 101 -17.90 1.58 -19.00
C ASP A 101 -18.23 2.22 -17.64
N ILE A 102 -18.74 3.45 -17.64
CA ILE A 102 -18.93 4.20 -16.41
C ILE A 102 -19.93 3.54 -15.44
N ASN A 103 -20.97 2.88 -15.95
CA ASN A 103 -21.92 2.16 -15.11
C ASN A 103 -21.28 0.89 -14.56
N GLN A 104 -20.48 0.20 -15.37
CA GLN A 104 -19.71 -0.95 -14.92
C GLN A 104 -18.73 -0.55 -13.81
N PHE A 105 -18.02 0.58 -13.95
CA PHE A 105 -17.13 1.10 -12.91
C PHE A 105 -17.88 1.37 -11.60
N GLU A 106 -19.04 2.02 -11.65
CA GLU A 106 -19.84 2.28 -10.44
C GLU A 106 -20.26 0.98 -9.75
N GLU A 107 -20.67 -0.06 -10.51
CA GLU A 107 -21.05 -1.37 -9.95
C GLU A 107 -19.84 -2.12 -9.37
N LEU A 108 -18.66 -2.01 -9.98
CA LEU A 108 -17.41 -2.56 -9.45
C LEU A 108 -17.01 -1.88 -8.12
N VAL A 109 -17.19 -0.57 -8.02
CA VAL A 109 -17.01 0.20 -6.77
C VAL A 109 -18.01 -0.23 -5.70
N LYS A 110 -19.31 -0.28 -6.02
CA LYS A 110 -20.37 -0.67 -5.07
C LYS A 110 -20.20 -2.09 -4.54
N SER A 111 -19.77 -3.02 -5.40
CA SER A 111 -19.54 -4.42 -5.03
C SER A 111 -18.23 -4.64 -4.26
N GLY A 112 -17.36 -3.63 -4.16
CA GLY A 112 -16.07 -3.72 -3.50
C GLY A 112 -15.02 -4.48 -4.32
N LYS A 113 -15.28 -4.75 -5.60
CA LYS A 113 -14.30 -5.28 -6.56
C LYS A 113 -13.25 -4.23 -6.94
N ILE A 114 -13.58 -2.95 -6.82
CA ILE A 114 -12.64 -1.83 -6.85
C ILE A 114 -12.74 -1.11 -5.51
N LYS A 115 -11.63 -1.04 -4.78
CA LYS A 115 -11.53 -0.28 -3.52
C LYS A 115 -10.60 0.92 -3.61
N ILE A 116 -9.74 0.95 -4.63
CA ILE A 116 -8.87 2.07 -4.99
C ILE A 116 -8.94 2.23 -6.50
N PHE A 117 -9.08 3.47 -6.98
CA PHE A 117 -8.95 3.77 -8.40
C PHE A 117 -7.50 4.17 -8.68
N GLY A 118 -6.71 3.18 -9.05
CA GLY A 118 -5.32 3.32 -9.39
C GLY A 118 -4.61 1.98 -9.25
N GLU A 119 -3.48 1.79 -9.93
CA GLU A 119 -2.64 2.83 -10.53
C GLU A 119 -3.22 3.54 -11.78
N ILE A 120 -3.39 4.85 -11.72
CA ILE A 120 -3.75 5.64 -12.91
C ILE A 120 -2.48 6.01 -13.64
N THR A 121 -2.25 5.35 -14.77
CA THR A 121 -1.04 5.41 -15.60
C THR A 121 -1.12 6.50 -16.68
N ALA A 122 -2.09 7.42 -16.59
CA ALA A 122 -2.38 8.44 -17.61
C ALA A 122 -1.15 9.23 -18.10
N VAL A 123 -0.15 9.44 -17.23
CA VAL A 123 1.11 10.11 -17.58
C VAL A 123 1.84 9.43 -18.74
N TYR A 124 1.78 8.10 -18.85
CA TYR A 124 2.36 7.33 -19.96
C TYR A 124 1.61 7.55 -21.28
N HIS A 125 0.38 8.04 -21.20
CA HIS A 125 -0.47 8.36 -22.34
C HIS A 125 -0.56 9.86 -22.63
N GLY A 126 0.28 10.68 -21.99
CA GLY A 126 0.27 12.13 -22.15
C GLY A 126 -1.00 12.81 -21.62
N ARG A 127 -1.67 12.16 -20.65
CA ARG A 127 -2.94 12.58 -20.06
C ARG A 127 -2.77 13.01 -18.60
N THR A 128 -3.73 13.77 -18.10
CA THR A 128 -3.80 14.18 -16.70
C THR A 128 -5.18 13.89 -16.12
N LEU A 129 -5.29 13.89 -14.79
CA LEU A 129 -6.60 13.81 -14.12
C LEU A 129 -7.53 15.02 -14.42
N ASN A 130 -7.01 16.08 -15.06
CA ASN A 130 -7.83 17.19 -15.52
C ASN A 130 -8.54 16.90 -16.86
N ASP A 131 -8.18 15.81 -17.55
CA ASP A 131 -8.83 15.45 -18.81
C ASP A 131 -10.29 15.01 -18.55
N SER A 132 -11.18 15.38 -19.47
CA SER A 132 -12.63 15.17 -19.31
C SER A 132 -13.01 13.69 -19.15
N ILE A 133 -12.21 12.79 -19.72
CA ILE A 133 -12.43 11.34 -19.64
C ILE A 133 -12.40 10.81 -18.20
N TYR A 134 -11.59 11.40 -17.31
CA TYR A 134 -11.49 10.94 -15.92
C TYR A 134 -12.60 11.50 -15.02
N GLN A 135 -13.25 12.62 -15.39
CA GLN A 135 -14.19 13.33 -14.51
C GLN A 135 -15.36 12.46 -14.02
N PRO A 136 -16.00 11.61 -14.85
CA PRO A 136 -17.07 10.73 -14.38
C PRO A 136 -16.58 9.72 -13.32
N TYR A 137 -15.36 9.18 -13.49
CA TYR A 137 -14.77 8.23 -12.55
C TYR A 137 -14.38 8.91 -11.24
N LEU A 138 -13.81 10.10 -11.31
CA LEU A 138 -13.48 10.92 -10.13
C LEU A 138 -14.73 11.27 -9.33
N ALA A 139 -15.85 11.59 -9.99
CA ALA A 139 -17.12 11.86 -9.33
C ALA A 139 -17.69 10.61 -8.61
N ILE A 140 -17.54 9.42 -9.19
CA ILE A 140 -17.88 8.15 -8.52
C ILE A 140 -16.95 7.94 -7.32
N CYS A 141 -15.65 8.15 -7.49
CA CYS A 141 -14.69 7.98 -6.42
C CYS A 141 -14.97 8.92 -5.24
N GLU A 142 -15.28 10.19 -5.50
CA GLU A 142 -15.71 11.15 -4.47
C GLU A 142 -17.00 10.67 -3.78
N LYS A 143 -18.02 10.27 -4.54
CA LYS A 143 -19.32 9.82 -4.02
C LYS A 143 -19.20 8.62 -3.06
N TYR A 144 -18.33 7.67 -3.36
CA TYR A 144 -18.16 6.44 -2.57
C TYR A 144 -16.89 6.43 -1.70
N ALA A 145 -16.19 7.57 -1.61
CA ALA A 145 -14.94 7.72 -0.87
C ALA A 145 -13.87 6.68 -1.28
N ILE A 146 -13.74 6.44 -2.59
CA ILE A 146 -12.69 5.60 -3.17
C ILE A 146 -11.42 6.44 -3.36
N PRO A 147 -10.28 6.04 -2.77
CA PRO A 147 -9.01 6.69 -3.03
C PRO A 147 -8.63 6.65 -4.51
N VAL A 148 -8.01 7.72 -4.97
CA VAL A 148 -7.48 7.84 -6.34
C VAL A 148 -5.96 7.88 -6.27
N ALA A 149 -5.28 6.96 -6.95
CA ALA A 149 -3.82 6.86 -6.98
C ALA A 149 -3.31 7.14 -8.40
N TYR A 150 -2.69 8.31 -8.59
CA TYR A 150 -2.13 8.76 -9.87
C TYR A 150 -0.64 8.48 -9.93
N HIS A 151 -0.18 7.76 -10.96
CA HIS A 151 1.24 7.52 -11.16
C HIS A 151 1.94 8.81 -11.56
N THR A 152 3.03 9.13 -10.85
CA THR A 152 3.89 10.26 -11.19
C THR A 152 5.31 9.77 -11.44
N GLY A 153 5.86 10.11 -12.60
CA GLY A 153 7.17 9.62 -13.02
C GLY A 153 7.07 8.84 -14.32
N GLY A 154 8.21 8.45 -14.88
CA GLY A 154 8.26 7.73 -16.15
C GLY A 154 9.50 6.86 -16.26
N ARG A 155 9.90 6.23 -15.16
CA ARG A 155 11.09 5.39 -15.12
C ARG A 155 10.72 3.90 -15.28
N PRO A 156 11.57 3.11 -15.95
CA PRO A 156 11.33 1.70 -16.18
C PRO A 156 11.33 0.91 -14.86
N PRO A 157 10.85 -0.36 -14.87
CA PRO A 157 10.89 -1.25 -13.71
C PRO A 157 12.26 -1.31 -13.03
N MET A 158 12.30 -1.66 -11.74
CA MET A 158 13.46 -1.65 -10.81
C MET A 158 13.69 -0.35 -10.02
N ILE A 159 12.72 0.57 -10.01
CA ILE A 159 12.75 1.83 -9.24
C ILE A 159 13.15 1.64 -7.77
N PRO A 160 12.64 0.64 -7.02
CA PRO A 160 13.00 0.46 -5.61
C PRO A 160 14.50 0.19 -5.35
N PHE A 161 15.26 -0.18 -6.38
CA PHE A 161 16.68 -0.53 -6.29
C PHE A 161 17.61 0.54 -6.85
N ASP A 162 17.10 1.49 -7.63
CA ASP A 162 17.89 2.57 -8.25
C ASP A 162 18.41 3.53 -7.15
N PRO A 163 19.74 3.70 -7.01
CA PRO A 163 20.33 4.64 -6.05
C PRO A 163 19.83 6.08 -6.18
N ILE A 164 19.49 6.52 -7.40
CA ILE A 164 18.96 7.86 -7.66
C ILE A 164 17.57 8.00 -7.04
N VAL A 165 16.72 6.98 -7.21
CA VAL A 165 15.37 6.97 -6.62
C VAL A 165 15.47 6.94 -5.10
N LYS A 166 16.37 6.13 -4.54
CA LYS A 166 16.63 6.10 -3.09
C LYS A 166 17.06 7.47 -2.56
N ASP A 167 17.93 8.19 -3.29
CA ASP A 167 18.31 9.55 -2.93
C ASP A 167 17.12 10.53 -2.99
N TYR A 168 16.25 10.44 -4.02
CA TYR A 168 15.02 11.22 -4.08
C TYR A 168 14.11 10.97 -2.87
N ALA A 169 13.90 9.71 -2.50
CA ALA A 169 13.08 9.33 -1.34
C ALA A 169 13.66 9.91 -0.04
N VAL A 170 14.98 9.81 0.17
CA VAL A 170 15.66 10.38 1.34
C VAL A 170 15.49 11.90 1.40
N ARG A 171 15.68 12.60 0.28
CA ARG A 171 15.51 14.06 0.22
C ARG A 171 14.07 14.48 0.50
N LEU A 172 13.10 13.79 -0.11
CA LEU A 172 11.68 14.04 0.12
C LEU A 172 11.33 13.87 1.59
N LEU A 173 11.74 12.77 2.23
CA LEU A 173 11.44 12.49 3.63
C LEU A 173 12.12 13.47 4.58
N LYS A 174 13.36 13.89 4.31
CA LYS A 174 14.03 14.95 5.10
C LYS A 174 13.30 16.28 5.00
N LEU A 175 12.83 16.65 3.81
CA LEU A 175 12.06 17.88 3.61
C LEU A 175 10.70 17.80 4.30
N ALA A 176 9.96 16.69 4.11
CA ALA A 176 8.67 16.47 4.75
C ALA A 176 8.78 16.49 6.28
N LYS A 177 9.81 15.86 6.84
CA LYS A 177 10.12 15.94 8.27
C LYS A 177 10.39 17.37 8.74
N THR A 178 11.28 18.08 8.04
CA THR A 178 11.64 19.45 8.41
C THR A 178 10.44 20.40 8.36
N ALA A 179 9.53 20.18 7.42
CA ALA A 179 8.29 20.93 7.27
C ALA A 179 7.15 20.46 8.19
N GLY A 180 7.31 19.36 8.93
CA GLY A 180 6.26 18.80 9.81
C GLY A 180 5.08 18.19 9.06
N VAL A 181 5.31 17.62 7.86
CA VAL A 181 4.26 17.08 6.97
C VAL A 181 4.54 15.61 6.60
N LEU A 182 4.87 14.79 7.60
CA LEU A 182 5.00 13.34 7.41
C LEU A 182 3.64 12.61 7.46
N ASP A 183 2.61 13.21 8.04
CA ASP A 183 1.25 12.67 8.17
C ASP A 183 0.54 12.23 6.85
N PRO A 184 0.80 12.82 5.66
CA PRO A 184 0.27 12.33 4.40
C PRO A 184 1.17 11.29 3.70
N VAL A 185 2.35 10.98 4.24
CA VAL A 185 3.31 10.07 3.59
C VAL A 185 2.99 8.63 3.99
N MET A 186 2.80 7.75 3.00
CA MET A 186 2.49 6.34 3.22
C MET A 186 3.53 5.46 2.51
N PHE A 187 3.79 4.28 3.06
CA PHE A 187 4.68 3.29 2.47
C PHE A 187 4.00 2.53 1.32
N GLY A 188 4.75 2.30 0.23
CA GLY A 188 4.39 1.37 -0.84
C GLY A 188 5.67 0.79 -1.43
N SER A 189 5.75 -0.53 -1.62
CA SER A 189 6.99 -1.17 -2.08
C SER A 189 7.17 -1.15 -3.60
N ASP A 190 6.09 -0.91 -4.35
CA ASP A 190 6.08 -0.96 -5.82
C ASP A 190 6.63 -2.29 -6.34
N GLN A 191 6.21 -3.37 -5.70
CA GLN A 191 6.65 -4.71 -6.05
C GLN A 191 6.05 -5.14 -7.39
N MET A 192 6.89 -5.10 -8.43
CA MET A 192 6.63 -5.65 -9.76
C MET A 192 6.86 -7.18 -9.76
N ILE A 193 7.54 -7.74 -10.77
CA ILE A 193 7.85 -9.17 -10.86
C ILE A 193 8.87 -9.69 -9.83
N TRP A 194 9.51 -8.83 -9.03
CA TRP A 194 10.52 -9.23 -8.02
C TRP A 194 9.95 -9.11 -6.60
N PRO A 195 9.52 -10.22 -5.97
CA PRO A 195 8.95 -10.18 -4.61
C PRO A 195 9.85 -9.50 -3.58
N ASP A 196 11.17 -9.65 -3.70
CA ASP A 196 12.16 -9.07 -2.78
C ASP A 196 12.13 -7.52 -2.70
N ALA A 197 11.46 -6.84 -3.63
CA ALA A 197 11.18 -5.40 -3.53
C ALA A 197 10.46 -5.02 -2.24
N ILE A 198 9.61 -5.91 -1.70
CA ILE A 198 8.95 -5.72 -0.40
C ILE A 198 10.00 -5.62 0.71
N THR A 199 10.86 -6.64 0.84
CA THR A 199 11.93 -6.69 1.86
C THR A 199 12.86 -5.49 1.73
N SER A 200 13.39 -5.26 0.52
CA SER A 200 14.36 -4.18 0.27
C SER A 200 13.78 -2.80 0.61
N SER A 201 12.50 -2.54 0.30
CA SER A 201 11.86 -1.26 0.57
C SER A 201 11.63 -1.03 2.07
N ILE A 202 11.20 -2.05 2.80
CA ILE A 202 11.02 -2.01 4.26
C ILE A 202 12.37 -1.78 4.96
N GLU A 203 13.39 -2.57 4.60
CA GLU A 203 14.73 -2.44 5.16
C GLU A 203 15.34 -1.06 4.85
N PHE A 204 15.12 -0.55 3.64
CA PHE A 204 15.58 0.78 3.25
C PHE A 204 14.96 1.88 4.12
N LEU A 205 13.64 1.89 4.32
CA LEU A 205 12.98 2.87 5.20
C LEU A 205 13.47 2.74 6.66
N ASN A 206 13.59 1.51 7.16
CA ASN A 206 14.05 1.25 8.52
C ASN A 206 15.50 1.67 8.76
N SER A 207 16.35 1.64 7.72
CA SER A 207 17.74 2.07 7.79
C SER A 207 17.93 3.58 7.97
N MET A 208 16.89 4.40 7.76
CA MET A 208 16.97 5.86 7.84
C MET A 208 17.10 6.32 9.29
N ASP A 209 18.27 6.83 9.66
CA ASP A 209 18.61 7.30 11.02
C ASP A 209 17.96 8.63 11.41
N PHE A 210 17.65 9.47 10.42
CA PHE A 210 17.02 10.76 10.63
C PHE A 210 15.51 10.66 10.95
N LEU A 211 14.90 9.48 10.83
CA LEU A 211 13.52 9.19 11.26
C LEU A 211 13.54 8.46 12.60
N THR A 212 12.70 8.92 13.53
CA THR A 212 12.40 8.22 14.78
C THR A 212 11.55 6.99 14.51
N ASP A 213 11.54 6.03 15.44
CA ASP A 213 10.71 4.82 15.32
C ASP A 213 9.21 5.15 15.18
N ALA A 214 8.74 6.19 15.88
CA ALA A 214 7.36 6.66 15.77
C ALA A 214 7.03 7.24 14.39
N GLU A 215 7.98 7.90 13.73
CA GLU A 215 7.82 8.41 12.36
C GLU A 215 7.87 7.27 11.33
N LYS A 216 8.73 6.27 11.54
CA LYS A 216 8.77 5.06 10.70
C LYS A 216 7.46 4.28 10.78
N GLU A 217 6.96 4.02 11.99
CA GLU A 217 5.66 3.39 12.23
C GLU A 217 4.50 4.21 11.63
N MET A 218 4.60 5.54 11.67
CA MET A 218 3.61 6.40 11.04
C MET A 218 3.53 6.21 9.52
N ILE A 219 4.69 6.19 8.84
CA ILE A 219 4.79 6.00 7.39
C ILE A 219 4.42 4.57 6.98
N LEU A 220 4.91 3.57 7.70
CA LEU A 220 4.66 2.15 7.43
C LEU A 220 3.21 1.73 7.69
N TYR A 221 2.49 2.45 8.57
CA TYR A 221 1.23 1.95 9.09
C TYR A 221 0.18 3.01 9.35
N ARG A 222 0.41 3.91 10.32
CA ARG A 222 -0.67 4.72 10.90
C ARG A 222 -1.33 5.64 9.87
N ASN A 223 -0.54 6.17 8.94
CA ASN A 223 -1.03 7.04 7.88
C ASN A 223 -1.94 6.28 6.92
N ALA A 224 -1.50 5.12 6.43
CA ALA A 224 -2.27 4.25 5.54
C ALA A 224 -3.56 3.76 6.20
N LYS A 225 -3.49 3.32 7.46
CA LYS A 225 -4.65 2.91 8.25
C LYS A 225 -5.70 4.01 8.36
N LYS A 226 -5.27 5.24 8.66
CA LYS A 226 -6.14 6.42 8.73
C LYS A 226 -6.74 6.76 7.37
N PHE A 227 -5.90 6.77 6.33
CA PHE A 227 -6.30 7.09 4.95
C PHE A 227 -7.35 6.11 4.41
N LEU A 228 -7.14 4.80 4.62
CA LEU A 228 -8.06 3.74 4.20
C LEU A 228 -9.26 3.54 5.13
N GLY A 229 -9.32 4.26 6.26
CA GLY A 229 -10.40 4.13 7.24
C GLY A 229 -10.49 2.75 7.90
N ILE A 230 -9.35 2.06 8.05
CA ILE A 230 -9.27 0.73 8.68
C ILE A 230 -9.35 0.89 10.20
N ASN A 231 -10.54 0.64 10.75
CA ASN A 231 -10.74 0.49 12.20
C ASN A 231 -10.69 -1.00 12.57
N GLY A 232 -10.37 -1.35 13.82
CA GLY A 232 -10.01 -2.71 14.29
C GLY A 232 -11.02 -3.85 14.08
N LEU A 233 -12.07 -3.64 13.28
CA LEU A 233 -13.03 -4.63 12.79
C LEU A 233 -13.31 -4.36 11.29
N ARG A 234 -12.42 -4.82 10.40
CA ARG A 234 -12.51 -4.81 8.92
C ARG A 234 -12.47 -3.44 8.21
N MET A 235 -11.95 -3.44 6.98
CA MET A 235 -12.16 -2.38 6.00
C MET A 235 -13.66 -2.07 5.85
N ILE A 236 -14.09 -0.91 6.33
CA ILE A 236 -15.43 -0.41 6.07
C ILE A 236 -15.32 0.46 4.82
N ALA A 237 -15.64 -0.11 3.65
CA ALA A 237 -16.15 0.72 2.57
C ALA A 237 -17.37 1.45 3.17
N ARG A 238 -17.33 2.78 3.26
CA ARG A 238 -18.36 3.59 3.94
C ARG A 238 -19.67 3.57 3.15
N ASN A 239 -20.32 2.42 3.08
CA ASN A 239 -21.71 2.25 2.71
C ASN A 239 -22.50 1.93 3.97
N ASN A 240 -22.92 2.97 4.68
CA ASN A 240 -24.28 3.13 5.20
C ASN A 240 -24.39 4.46 5.94
N SER A 241 -25.41 5.21 5.55
CA SER A 241 -25.89 6.43 6.17
C SER A 241 -25.96 6.36 7.70
N LEU A 242 -25.24 7.26 8.37
CA LEU A 242 -25.66 7.89 9.62
C LEU A 242 -24.88 9.21 9.78
N ILE A 243 -25.60 10.31 9.55
CA ILE A 243 -25.26 11.63 10.06
C ILE A 243 -25.16 11.49 11.58
N LEU A 244 -23.96 11.66 12.13
CA LEU A 244 -23.77 12.16 13.48
C LEU A 244 -22.78 13.31 13.41
N SER A 245 -23.36 14.51 13.33
CA SER A 245 -22.69 15.76 13.62
C SER A 245 -22.11 15.73 15.03
N TRP A 246 -20.86 16.16 15.17
CA TRP A 246 -20.43 16.92 16.34
C TRP A 246 -19.57 18.09 15.84
N ASP A 247 -20.25 19.22 15.72
CA ASP A 247 -19.65 20.55 15.81
C ASP A 247 -18.89 20.64 17.14
N THR A 248 -17.63 21.06 17.10
CA THR A 248 -17.15 22.11 18.00
C THR A 248 -16.03 22.85 17.30
N ARG A 249 -16.36 24.04 16.79
CA ARG A 249 -15.41 25.14 16.75
C ARG A 249 -14.89 25.40 18.17
N ALA A 250 -13.57 25.44 18.30
CA ALA A 250 -12.81 26.36 19.13
C ALA A 250 -11.45 26.56 18.47
#